data_AF-A0A2B9DNM5-F1
#
_entry.id   AF-A0A2B9DNM5-F1
#
_cell.length_a   1.000
_cell.length_b   1.000
_cell.length_c   1.000
_cell.angle_alpha   90.00
_cell.angle_beta   90.00
_cell.angle_gamma   90.00
#
_symmetry.space_group_name_H-M   'P 1'
#
loop_
_entity.id
_entity.type
_entity.pdbx_description
1 polymer ?
#
loop_
_entity_poly.entity_id
_entity_poly.type
_entity_poly.pdbx_seq_one_letter_code
_entity_poly.pdbx_strand_id
1 'polypeptide(L)'
;MLWLKSLFLVLIFISQMYVIKFQSSDEAKDERGREIQYKTNNVLYNILSLGIIAIIIFQSIDIVPSEFLPDLLLYFVLSLSVLGSIIIFINRNRKNY
;
A
#
# COMPACT_ATOMS: atom_id res chain seq x y z
N MET A 1 6.83 14.27 -18.36
CA MET A 1 5.94 13.17 -17.89
C MET A 1 6.65 11.84 -17.70
N LEU A 2 7.44 11.34 -18.67
CA LEU A 2 8.16 10.06 -18.53
C LEU A 2 9.04 9.98 -17.28
N TRP A 3 9.82 11.02 -17.00
CA TRP A 3 10.64 11.12 -15.78
C TRP A 3 9.86 10.92 -14.47
N LEU A 4 8.66 11.49 -14.38
CA LEU A 4 7.81 11.34 -13.19
C LEU A 4 7.27 9.92 -13.05
N LYS A 5 6.85 9.30 -14.17
CA LYS A 5 6.41 7.90 -14.19
C LYS A 5 7.55 6.95 -13.79
N SER A 6 8.76 7.20 -14.30
CA SER A 6 9.96 6.43 -13.91
C SER A 6 10.28 6.59 -12.43
N LEU A 7 10.19 7.81 -11.87
CA LEU A 7 10.42 8.06 -10.45
C LEU A 7 9.40 7.31 -9.58
N PHE A 8 8.11 7.36 -9.97
CA PHE A 8 7.05 6.60 -9.29
C PHE A 8 7.31 5.09 -9.31
N LEU A 9 7.74 4.57 -10.45
CA LEU A 9 8.04 3.16 -10.62
C LEU A 9 9.21 2.75 -9.72
N VAL A 10 10.30 3.52 -9.70
CA VAL A 10 11.44 3.28 -8.79
C VAL A 10 11.00 3.29 -7.33
N LEU A 11 10.17 4.25 -6.93
CA LEU A 11 9.64 4.33 -5.58
C LEU A 11 8.84 3.07 -5.20
N ILE A 12 7.93 2.63 -6.07
CA ILE A 12 7.14 1.41 -5.87
C ILE A 12 8.05 0.19 -5.72
N PHE A 13 9.07 0.05 -6.58
CA PHE A 13 10.02 -1.05 -6.51
C PHE A 13 10.78 -1.07 -5.18
N ILE A 14 11.29 0.08 -4.73
CA ILE A 14 11.98 0.20 -3.44
C ILE A 14 11.04 -0.14 -2.28
N SER A 15 9.80 0.36 -2.31
CA SER A 15 8.78 0.06 -1.31
C SER A 15 8.49 -1.44 -1.25
N GLN A 16 8.27 -2.10 -2.39
CA GLN A 16 8.00 -3.53 -2.44
C GLN A 16 9.19 -4.37 -1.98
N MET A 17 10.40 -4.01 -2.40
CA MET A 17 11.63 -4.65 -1.91
C MET A 17 11.74 -4.54 -0.39
N TYR A 18 11.41 -3.38 0.19
CA TYR A 18 11.43 -3.19 1.63
C TYR A 18 10.41 -4.09 2.35
N VAL A 19 9.17 -4.17 1.85
CA VAL A 19 8.13 -5.05 2.41
C VAL A 19 8.57 -6.52 2.37
N ILE A 20 9.04 -6.99 1.21
CA ILE A 20 9.49 -8.37 1.02
C ILE A 20 10.67 -8.67 1.95
N LYS A 21 11.66 -7.76 2.00
CA LYS A 21 12.83 -7.91 2.89
C LYS A 21 12.39 -8.04 4.34
N PHE A 22 11.47 -7.20 4.81
CA PHE A 22 10.94 -7.30 6.16
C PHE A 22 10.25 -8.65 6.37
N GLN A 23 9.28 -9.02 5.54
CA GLN A 23 8.54 -10.29 5.67
C GLN A 23 9.43 -11.54 5.66
N SER A 24 10.54 -11.50 4.92
CA SER A 24 11.51 -12.60 4.88
C SER A 24 12.47 -12.65 6.07
N SER A 25 12.58 -11.56 6.84
CA SER A 25 13.52 -11.45 7.96
C SER A 25 13.08 -12.28 9.16
N ASP A 26 14.03 -12.65 10.02
CA ASP A 26 13.71 -13.37 11.26
C ASP A 26 12.89 -12.51 12.23
N GLU A 27 13.14 -11.20 12.25
CA GLU A 27 12.34 -10.22 13.00
C GLU A 27 10.84 -10.32 12.66
N ALA A 28 10.51 -10.58 11.39
CA ALA A 28 9.13 -10.73 10.96
C ALA A 28 8.46 -12.03 11.42
N LYS A 29 9.25 -13.06 11.75
CA LYS A 29 8.75 -14.36 12.21
C LYS A 29 8.48 -14.36 13.72
N ASP A 30 9.13 -13.46 14.45
CA ASP A 30 8.91 -13.22 15.88
C ASP A 30 7.50 -12.67 16.14
N GLU A 31 7.04 -12.76 17.40
CA GLU A 31 5.71 -12.30 17.81
C GLU A 31 5.45 -10.83 17.42
N ARG A 32 6.43 -9.96 17.70
CA ARG A 32 6.38 -8.54 17.35
C ARG A 32 6.28 -8.33 15.83
N GLY A 33 7.07 -9.06 15.06
CA GLY A 33 7.06 -8.98 13.60
C GLY A 33 5.71 -9.40 13.01
N ARG A 34 5.13 -10.48 13.54
CA ARG A 34 3.79 -10.94 13.15
C ARG A 34 2.72 -9.90 13.47
N GLU A 35 2.81 -9.24 14.61
CA GLU A 35 1.87 -8.18 14.97
C GLU A 35 1.98 -6.96 14.04
N ILE A 36 3.21 -6.55 13.68
CA ILE A 36 3.43 -5.47 12.70
C ILE A 36 2.82 -5.83 11.35
N GLN A 37 3.02 -7.07 10.88
CA GLN A 37 2.43 -7.54 9.63
C GLN A 37 0.90 -7.56 9.70
N TYR A 38 0.33 -8.08 10.79
CA TYR A 38 -1.12 -8.12 10.97
C TYR A 38 -1.74 -6.72 10.99
N LYS A 39 -1.17 -5.79 11.77
CA LYS A 39 -1.65 -4.40 11.83
C LYS A 39 -1.53 -3.72 10.49
N THR A 40 -0.41 -3.92 9.79
CA THR A 40 -0.21 -3.35 8.45
C THR A 40 -1.25 -3.88 7.48
N ASN A 41 -1.42 -5.21 7.40
CA ASN A 41 -2.38 -5.84 6.50
C ASN A 41 -3.81 -5.39 6.81
N ASN A 42 -4.20 -5.37 8.09
CA ASN A 42 -5.53 -4.91 8.51
C ASN A 42 -5.81 -3.46 8.06
N VAL A 43 -4.84 -2.56 8.25
CA VAL A 43 -4.96 -1.16 7.78
C VAL A 43 -5.07 -1.11 6.25
N LEU A 44 -4.21 -1.83 5.52
CA LEU A 44 -4.24 -1.86 4.06
C LEU A 44 -5.54 -2.44 3.50
N TYR A 45 -6.07 -3.51 4.09
CA TYR A 45 -7.35 -4.09 3.70
C TYR A 45 -8.52 -3.15 3.95
N ASN A 46 -8.51 -2.43 5.08
CA ASN A 46 -9.55 -1.43 5.37
C ASN A 46 -9.49 -0.28 4.37
N ILE A 47 -8.29 0.25 4.06
CA ILE A 47 -8.13 1.31 3.06
C ILE A 47 -8.53 0.80 1.67
N LEU A 48 -8.10 -0.40 1.26
CA LEU A 48 -8.49 -1.01 -0.01
C LEU A 48 -10.02 -1.12 -0.12
N SER A 49 -10.68 -1.64 0.91
CA SER A 49 -12.13 -1.81 0.93
C SER A 49 -12.86 -0.48 0.84
N LEU A 50 -12.48 0.49 1.67
CA LEU A 50 -13.09 1.83 1.64
C LEU A 50 -12.81 2.56 0.33
N GLY A 51 -11.60 2.40 -0.23
CA GLY A 51 -11.22 2.98 -1.51
C GLY A 51 -12.03 2.42 -2.67
N ILE A 52 -12.23 1.10 -2.73
CA ILE A 52 -13.09 0.48 -3.75
C ILE A 52 -14.52 0.97 -3.63
N ILE A 53 -15.07 1.04 -2.40
CA ILE A 53 -16.42 1.59 -2.18
C ILE A 53 -16.50 3.03 -2.67
N ALA A 54 -15.51 3.87 -2.35
CA ALA A 54 -15.47 5.26 -2.80
C ALA A 54 -15.42 5.38 -4.33
N ILE A 55 -14.62 4.53 -5.00
CA ILE A 55 -14.52 4.49 -6.47
C ILE A 55 -15.87 4.14 -7.10
N ILE A 56 -16.56 3.12 -6.56
CA ILE A 56 -17.89 2.72 -7.04
C ILE A 56 -18.89 3.86 -6.87
N ILE A 57 -18.89 4.55 -5.72
CA ILE A 57 -19.75 5.70 -5.47
C ILE A 57 -19.45 6.81 -6.48
N PHE A 58 -18.19 7.19 -6.68
CA PHE A 58 -17.80 8.24 -7.62
C PHE A 58 -18.13 7.89 -9.08
N GLN A 59 -18.06 6.62 -9.45
CA GLN A 59 -18.52 6.16 -10.76
C GLN A 59 -20.05 6.25 -10.88
N SER A 60 -20.79 5.99 -9.81
CA SER A 60 -22.26 6.00 -9.81
C SER A 60 -22.86 7.40 -9.95
N ILE A 61 -22.06 8.43 -9.66
CA ILE A 61 -22.44 9.85 -9.80
C ILE A 61 -21.67 10.54 -10.95
N ASP A 62 -21.13 9.75 -11.89
CA ASP A 62 -20.43 10.20 -13.09
C ASP A 62 -19.23 11.15 -12.84
N ILE A 63 -18.64 11.12 -11.64
CA ILE A 63 -17.40 11.87 -11.35
C ILE A 63 -16.18 11.20 -11.99
N VAL A 64 -16.15 9.86 -12.00
CA VAL A 64 -15.07 9.08 -12.59
C VAL A 64 -15.59 8.37 -13.84
N PRO A 65 -15.15 8.79 -15.05
CA PRO A 65 -15.48 8.08 -16.28
C PRO A 65 -14.96 6.64 -16.26
N SER A 66 -15.74 5.72 -16.84
CA SER A 66 -15.42 4.28 -16.88
C SER A 66 -14.09 3.97 -17.59
N GLU A 67 -13.68 4.81 -18.53
CA GLU A 67 -12.39 4.71 -19.24
C GLU A 67 -11.16 4.84 -18.32
N PHE A 68 -11.27 5.59 -17.22
CA PHE A 68 -10.17 5.77 -16.26
C PHE A 68 -10.14 4.72 -15.16
N LEU A 69 -11.18 3.88 -15.06
CA LEU A 69 -11.32 2.91 -13.97
C LEU A 69 -10.11 1.95 -13.85
N PRO A 70 -9.59 1.36 -14.95
CA PRO A 70 -8.45 0.45 -14.86
C PRO A 70 -7.18 1.14 -14.33
N ASP A 71 -6.88 2.33 -14.85
CA ASP A 71 -5.72 3.11 -14.44
C ASP A 71 -5.86 3.56 -12.98
N LEU A 72 -7.03 4.04 -12.59
CA LEU A 72 -7.31 4.47 -11.22
C LEU A 72 -7.13 3.33 -10.21
N LEU A 73 -7.68 2.14 -10.51
CA LEU A 73 -7.50 0.96 -9.67
C LEU A 73 -6.03 0.54 -9.61
N LEU A 74 -5.32 0.55 -10.74
CA LEU A 74 -3.90 0.23 -10.79
C LEU A 74 -3.09 1.17 -9.89
N TYR A 75 -3.21 2.49 -10.08
CA TYR A 75 -2.48 3.45 -9.27
C TYR A 75 -2.88 3.40 -7.80
N PHE A 76 -4.16 3.14 -7.51
CA PHE A 76 -4.62 2.95 -6.13
C PHE A 76 -3.93 1.76 -5.47
N VAL A 77 -3.93 0.58 -6.10
CA VAL A 77 -3.25 -0.61 -5.56
C VAL A 77 -1.74 -0.40 -5.45
N LEU A 78 -1.12 0.23 -6.44
CA LEU A 78 0.31 0.55 -6.37
C LEU A 78 0.61 1.52 -5.22
N SER A 79 -0.25 2.50 -4.95
CA SER A 79 -0.09 3.42 -3.81
C SER A 79 -0.19 2.71 -2.46
N LEU A 80 -1.02 1.66 -2.36
CA LEU A 80 -1.11 0.83 -1.15
C LEU A 80 0.20 0.12 -0.84
N SER A 81 0.97 -0.30 -1.85
CA SER A 81 2.29 -0.90 -1.63
C SER A 81 3.28 0.07 -0.99
N VAL A 82 3.25 1.34 -1.42
CA VAL A 82 4.06 2.41 -0.84
C VAL A 82 3.62 2.68 0.60
N LEU A 83 2.32 2.83 0.84
CA LEU A 83 1.76 2.98 2.19
C LEU A 83 2.14 1.83 3.12
N GLY A 84 2.04 0.58 2.66
CA GLY A 84 2.43 -0.60 3.42
C GLY A 84 3.89 -0.54 3.87
N SER A 85 4.80 -0.16 2.96
CA SER A 85 6.21 0.01 3.30
C SER A 85 6.45 1.07 4.37
N ILE A 86 5.71 2.19 4.31
CA ILE A 86 5.79 3.29 5.29
C ILE A 86 5.27 2.82 6.66
N ILE A 87 4.13 2.13 6.71
CA ILE A 87 3.55 1.63 7.96
C ILE A 87 4.49 0.63 8.64
N ILE A 88 5.06 -0.31 7.88
CA ILE A 88 6.06 -1.25 8.39
C ILE A 88 7.26 -0.48 8.94
N PHE A 89 7.79 0.49 8.19
CA PHE A 89 8.92 1.30 8.64
C PHE A 89 8.64 2.03 9.95
N ILE A 90 7.47 2.66 10.09
CA ILE A 90 7.10 3.39 11.31
C ILE A 90 6.98 2.42 12.49
N ASN A 91 6.24 1.32 12.33
CA ASN A 91 5.97 0.38 13.42
C ASN A 91 7.22 -0.41 13.85
N ARG A 92 8.11 -0.69 12.91
CA ARG A 92 9.41 -1.31 13.18
C ARG A 92 10.29 -0.42 14.06
N ASN A 93 10.31 0.89 13.79
CA ASN A 93 11.16 1.85 14.51
C ASN A 93 10.51 2.45 15.77
N ARG A 94 9.23 2.16 16.05
CA ARG A 94 8.61 2.56 17.31
C ARG A 94 9.24 1.80 18.47
N LYS A 95 9.82 2.55 19.42
CA LYS A 95 10.48 2.04 20.64
C LYS A 95 9.53 1.43 21.67
N ASN A 96 8.23 1.73 21.60
CA ASN A 96 7.24 1.23 22.55
C ASN A 96 6.41 0.14 21.90
N TYR A 97 6.85 -1.09 22.14
CA TYR A 97 5.99 -2.24 22.31
C TYR A 97 6.31 -2.86 23.66
#